data_AF-A0A950A3Y8-F1
#
_entry.id   AF-A0A950A3Y8-F1
#
_cell.length_a   1.000
_cell.length_b   1.000
_cell.length_c   1.000
_cell.angle_alpha   90.00
_cell.angle_beta   90.00
_cell.angle_gamma   90.00
#
_symmetry.space_group_name_H-M   'P 1'
#
loop_
_entity.id
_entity.type
_entity.pdbx_description
1 polymer ?
#
loop_
_entity_poly.entity_id
_entity_poly.type
_entity_poly.pdbx_seq_one_letter_code
_entity_poly.pdbx_strand_id
1 'polypeptide(L)' 'MVGAGDQDDPVDVARDGFDALMAGKERIVSHSLKTKVQGRASRLMPDSAKAEMHRNMAEPGSGQEE' A
#
# COMPACT_ATOMS: atom_id res chain seq x y z
N MET A 1 -9.96 4.98 -7.29
CA MET A 1 -8.60 5.06 -7.91
C MET A 1 -7.59 4.51 -6.93
N VAL A 2 -6.61 3.69 -7.36
CA VAL A 2 -5.67 2.99 -6.47
C VAL A 2 -4.78 3.92 -5.61
N GLY A 3 -4.69 5.22 -5.92
CA GLY A 3 -3.91 6.22 -5.17
C GLY A 3 -4.72 7.33 -4.49
N ALA A 4 -6.05 7.20 -4.40
CA ALA A 4 -6.92 8.26 -3.89
C ALA A 4 -7.40 8.07 -2.44
N GLY A 5 -6.93 7.04 -1.74
CA GLY A 5 -7.27 6.82 -0.32
C GLY A 5 -6.19 7.32 0.64
N ASP A 6 -6.39 7.11 1.94
CA ASP A 6 -5.40 7.39 2.99
C ASP A 6 -4.04 6.73 2.70
N GLN A 7 -3.07 7.55 2.29
CA GLN A 7 -1.68 7.18 2.07
C GLN A 7 -0.82 7.48 3.31
N ASP A 8 0.32 6.82 3.40
CA ASP A 8 1.30 7.07 4.46
C ASP A 8 1.92 8.48 4.30
N ASP A 9 2.33 9.11 5.41
CA ASP A 9 2.97 10.44 5.39
C ASP A 9 4.27 10.41 4.55
N PRO A 10 4.48 11.37 3.63
CA PRO A 10 5.65 11.39 2.75
C PRO A 10 6.99 11.51 3.50
N VAL A 11 7.02 12.19 4.65
CA VAL A 11 8.23 12.34 5.49
C VAL A 11 8.65 11.00 6.07
N ASP A 12 7.68 10.24 6.57
CA ASP A 12 7.94 8.92 7.16
C ASP A 12 8.40 7.93 6.08
N VAL A 13 7.77 7.94 4.90
CA VAL A 13 8.18 7.10 3.76
C VAL A 13 9.61 7.43 3.30
N ALA A 14 9.98 8.71 3.23
CA ALA A 14 11.32 9.13 2.84
C ALA A 14 12.38 8.70 3.87
N ARG A 15 12.07 8.83 5.16
CA ARG A 15 12.94 8.40 6.26
C ARG A 15 13.18 6.88 6.22
N ASP A 16 12.11 6.10 6.06
CA ASP A 16 12.20 4.64 5.97
C ASP A 16 13.10 4.18 4.80
N GLY A 17 12.96 4.85 3.65
CA GLY A 17 13.79 4.58 2.48
C GLY A 17 15.27 4.88 2.73
N PHE A 18 15.56 6.02 3.37
CA PHE A 18 16.92 6.41 3.74
C PHE A 18 17.56 5.44 4.74
N ASP A 19 16.86 5.10 5.82
CA ASP A 19 17.35 4.17 6.84
C ASP A 19 17.57 2.76 6.26
N ALA A 20 16.69 2.31 5.35
CA ALA A 20 16.85 1.04 4.65
C ALA A 20 18.08 1.01 3.74
N LEU A 21 18.32 2.11 3.00
CA LEU A 21 19.50 2.27 2.16
C LEU A 21 20.79 2.22 3.00
N MET A 22 20.82 2.97 4.10
CA MET A 22 21.97 2.99 5.02
C MET A 22 22.21 1.64 5.70
N ALA A 23 21.17 0.84 5.91
CA ALA A 23 21.25 -0.52 6.44
C ALA A 23 21.58 -1.59 5.37
N GLY A 24 21.80 -1.20 4.10
CA GLY A 24 22.10 -2.13 3.01
C GLY A 24 20.93 -3.02 2.59
N LYS A 25 19.68 -2.61 2.87
CA LYS A 25 18.48 -3.38 2.49
C LYS A 25 18.09 -3.03 1.06
N GLU A 26 17.98 -4.05 0.21
CA GLU A 26 17.57 -3.91 -1.20
C GLU A 26 16.11 -3.42 -1.35
N ARG A 27 15.24 -3.76 -0.39
CA ARG A 27 13.83 -3.35 -0.40
C ARG A 27 13.34 -3.09 1.02
N ILE A 28 12.47 -2.10 1.17
CA ILE A 28 11.70 -1.87 2.39
C ILE A 28 10.23 -1.64 2.04
N VAL A 29 9.35 -2.08 2.93
CA VAL A 29 7.94 -1.69 2.93
C VAL A 29 7.79 -0.68 4.06
N SER A 30 7.20 0.48 3.77
CA SER A 30 7.01 1.59 4.72
C SER A 30 6.46 1.08 6.05
N HIS A 31 6.76 1.80 7.13
CA HIS A 31 6.56 1.36 8.51
C HIS A 31 5.10 1.09 8.86
N SER A 32 4.16 1.60 8.06
CA SER A 32 2.73 1.44 8.21
C SER A 32 2.32 -0.02 8.40
N LEU A 33 1.77 -0.30 9.59
CA LEU A 33 1.19 -1.60 9.91
C LEU A 33 0.12 -1.99 8.89
N LYS A 34 -0.64 -1.02 8.36
CA LYS A 34 -1.66 -1.21 7.32
C LYS A 34 -1.03 -1.79 6.05
N THR A 35 0.03 -1.19 5.53
CA THR A 35 0.73 -1.63 4.32
C THR A 35 1.35 -3.02 4.49
N LYS A 36 1.97 -3.30 5.65
CA LYS A 36 2.54 -4.63 5.96
C LYS A 36 1.48 -5.70 6.12
N VAL A 37 0.37 -5.39 6.79
CA VAL A 37 -0.77 -6.32 6.97
C VAL A 37 -1.45 -6.58 5.64
N GLN A 38 -1.74 -5.54 4.85
CA GLN A 38 -2.33 -5.68 3.51
C GLN A 38 -1.44 -6.52 2.59
N GLY A 39 -0.12 -6.31 2.62
CA GLY A 39 0.85 -7.09 1.85
C GLY A 39 0.98 -8.57 2.27
N ARG A 40 0.65 -8.91 3.53
CA ARG A 40 0.60 -10.30 4.01
C ARG A 40 -0.76 -10.94 3.73
N ALA A 41 -1.84 -10.22 3.99
CA ALA A 41 -3.20 -10.69 3.77
C ALA A 41 -3.46 -10.97 2.29
N SER A 42 -2.93 -10.13 1.38
CA SER A 42 -3.02 -10.33 -0.06
C SER A 42 -2.35 -11.61 -0.56
N ARG A 43 -1.44 -12.23 0.21
CA ARG A 43 -0.86 -13.53 -0.16
C ARG A 43 -1.75 -14.72 0.20
N LEU A 44 -2.67 -14.53 1.15
CA LEU A 44 -3.55 -15.58 1.66
C LEU A 44 -4.97 -15.50 1.09
N MET A 45 -5.32 -14.38 0.45
CA MET A 45 -6.64 -14.20 -0.17
C MET A 45 -6.76 -14.95 -1.52
N PRO A 46 -7.93 -15.53 -1.83
CA PRO A 46 -8.26 -16.03 -3.17
C PRO A 46 -8.20 -14.94 -4.24
N ASP A 47 -7.85 -15.31 -5.47
CA ASP A 47 -7.68 -14.33 -6.55
C ASP A 47 -9.00 -13.69 -7.00
N SER A 48 -10.14 -14.37 -6.84
CA SER A 48 -11.47 -13.80 -7.08
C SER A 48 -11.77 -12.62 -6.16
N ALA A 49 -11.41 -12.72 -4.88
CA ALA A 49 -11.60 -11.66 -3.90
C ALA A 49 -10.70 -10.45 -4.19
N LYS A 50 -9.45 -10.68 -4.62
CA LYS A 50 -8.55 -9.58 -5.05
C LYS A 50 -9.08 -8.88 -6.29
N ALA A 51 -9.60 -9.63 -7.26
CA ALA A 51 -10.15 -9.08 -8.50
C ALA A 51 -11.36 -8.19 -8.22
N GLU A 52 -12.25 -8.59 -7.31
CA GLU A 52 -13.38 -7.78 -6.87
C GLU A 52 -12.93 -6.51 -6.15
N MET A 53 -11.95 -6.62 -5.25
CA MET A 53 -11.37 -5.47 -4.57
C MET A 53 -10.75 -4.47 -5.56
N HIS A 54 -9.97 -4.95 -6.54
CA HIS A 54 -9.39 -4.12 -7.59
C HIS A 54 -10.45 -3.49 -8.51
N ARG A 55 -11.56 -4.20 -8.78
CA ARG A 55 -12.69 -3.67 -9.54
C ARG A 55 -13.31 -2.48 -8.82
N ASN A 56 -13.64 -2.63 -7.55
CA ASN A 56 -14.25 -1.56 -6.73
C ASN A 56 -13.32 -0.33 -6.66
N MET A 57 -12.01 -0.53 -6.51
CA MET A 57 -11.02 0.56 -6.51
C MET A 57 -10.84 1.26 -7.86
N ALA A 58 -11.31 0.65 -8.96
CA ALA A 58 -11.21 1.18 -10.32
C ALA A 58 -12.55 1.73 -10.84
N GLU A 59 -13.64 1.60 -10.07
CA GLU A 59 -14.95 2.09 -10.49
C GLU A 59 -14.97 3.62 -10.65
N PRO A 60 -15.70 4.15 -11.64
CA PRO A 60 -15.82 5.59 -11.83
C PRO A 60 -16.38 6.26 -10.55
N GLY A 61 -15.75 7.34 -10.09
CA GLY A 61 -16.13 8.03 -8.85
C GLY A 61 -15.37 7.59 -7.60
N SER A 62 -14.70 6.43 -7.60
CA SER A 62 -13.88 5.91 -6.49
C SER A 62 -12.59 6.70 -6.19
N GLY A 63 -12.41 7.87 -6.80
CA GLY A 63 -11.26 8.76 -6.59
C GLY A 63 -11.63 10.09 -5.95
N GLN A 64 -12.89 10.25 -5.53
CA GLN A 64 -13.43 11.45 -4.90
C GLN A 64 -13.84 11.14 -3.46
N GLU A 65 -12.92 10.61 -2.66
CA GLU A 65 -13.07 10.57 -1.20
C GLU A 65 -11.82 11.25 -0.64
N GLU A 66 -11.91 12.58 -0.51
CA GLU A 66 -11.14 13.38 0.48
C GLU A 66 -12.02 13.57 1.72
#